data_AF-A0A815TQB0-F1
#
_entry.id   AF-A0A815TQB0-F1
#
_cell.length_a   1.000
_cell.length_b   1.000
_cell.length_c   1.000
_cell.angle_alpha   90.00
_cell.angle_beta   90.00
_cell.angle_gamma   90.00
#
_symmetry.space_group_name_H-M   'P 1'
#
loop_
_entity.id
_entity.type
_entity.pdbx_description
1 polymer ?
#
loop_
_entity_poly.entity_id
_entity_poly.type
_entity_poly.pdbx_seq_one_letter_code
_entity_poly.pdbx_strand_id
1 'polypeptide(L)'
;MDCENTSSVSSSINIEEKRSTSKLDAIRKIETQIQKQWSDRKYFQADAPTQWADNSNKYFVTFPYPYMNGRLHLGHTFSLSKCE
;
A
#
# COMPACT_ATOMS: atom_id res chain seq x y z
N MET A 1 49.85 41.02 0.26
CA MET A 1 48.63 41.67 -0.28
C MET A 1 48.18 40.79 -1.43
N ASP A 2 47.23 39.88 -1.28
CA ASP A 2 46.12 39.86 -0.32
C ASP A 2 45.90 38.46 0.27
N CYS A 3 45.66 38.45 1.58
CA CYS A 3 45.08 37.34 2.31
C CYS A 3 43.58 37.33 2.03
N GLU A 4 42.97 36.15 1.91
CA GLU A 4 41.79 35.83 2.73
C GLU A 4 41.53 34.32 2.75
N ASN A 5 41.66 33.81 3.97
CA ASN A 5 41.26 32.50 4.46
C ASN A 5 39.85 32.66 5.02
N THR A 6 38.85 31.92 4.54
CA THR A 6 37.75 31.50 5.42
C THR A 6 37.26 30.10 5.04
N SER A 7 37.37 29.26 6.06
CA SER A 7 36.70 28.00 6.31
C SER A 7 35.23 27.89 5.85
N SER A 8 34.84 26.63 5.66
CA SER A 8 33.53 26.05 5.96
C SER A 8 32.34 26.43 5.07
N VAL A 9 31.95 25.49 4.20
CA VAL A 9 30.59 24.92 4.26
C VAL A 9 30.68 23.42 3.95
N SER A 10 31.09 22.63 4.94
CA SER A 10 30.63 21.24 5.01
C SER A 10 29.12 21.31 5.14
N SER A 11 28.38 21.08 4.06
CA SER A 11 26.93 21.02 4.09
C SER A 11 26.53 19.97 5.12
N SER A 12 26.10 20.43 6.28
CA SER A 12 25.62 19.61 7.37
C SER A 12 24.49 18.73 6.84
N ILE A 13 24.81 17.47 6.55
CA ILE A 13 23.81 16.41 6.47
C ILE A 13 23.25 16.36 7.89
N ASN A 14 22.11 16.99 8.08
CA ASN A 14 21.33 16.85 9.29
C ASN A 14 20.84 15.40 9.28
N ILE A 15 21.62 14.52 9.89
CA ILE A 15 21.21 13.15 10.20
C ILE A 15 20.14 13.32 11.27
N GLU A 16 18.91 13.61 10.84
CA GLU A 16 17.75 13.32 11.67
C GLU A 16 17.92 11.87 12.11
N GLU A 17 18.03 11.65 13.43
CA GLU A 17 18.14 10.33 14.02
C GLU A 17 17.11 9.41 13.37
N LYS A 18 17.58 8.46 12.55
CA LYS A 18 16.74 7.47 11.91
C LYS A 18 16.06 6.67 13.01
N ARG A 19 14.82 7.01 13.36
CA ARG A 19 13.96 6.12 14.15
C ARG A 19 13.95 4.78 13.44
N SER A 20 14.26 3.71 14.18
CA SER A 20 14.36 2.37 13.59
C SER A 20 13.00 1.95 13.00
N THR A 21 12.92 1.90 11.67
CA THR A 21 11.72 1.46 10.93
C THR A 21 11.58 -0.06 10.88
N SER A 22 12.39 -0.80 11.65
CA SER A 22 12.47 -2.26 11.62
C SER A 22 11.10 -2.94 11.77
N LYS A 23 10.20 -2.35 12.58
CA LYS A 23 8.82 -2.84 12.74
C LYS A 23 7.99 -2.66 11.45
N LEU A 24 8.13 -1.51 10.79
CA LEU A 24 7.42 -1.17 9.55
C LEU A 24 7.91 -2.09 8.41
N ASP A 25 9.21 -2.28 8.31
CA ASP A 25 9.81 -3.15 7.28
C ASP A 25 9.41 -4.62 7.48
N ALA A 26 9.30 -5.07 8.74
CA ALA A 26 8.76 -6.39 9.05
C ALA A 26 7.30 -6.55 8.57
N ILE A 27 6.44 -5.54 8.79
CA ILE A 27 5.04 -5.58 8.33
C ILE A 27 4.95 -5.59 6.81
N ARG A 28 5.70 -4.74 6.11
CA ARG A 28 5.74 -4.71 4.63
C ARG A 28 6.19 -6.04 4.03
N LYS A 29 7.14 -6.72 4.67
CA LYS A 29 7.60 -8.04 4.24
C LYS A 29 6.49 -9.08 4.36
N ILE A 30 5.77 -9.09 5.48
CA ILE A 30 4.63 -9.99 5.70
C ILE A 30 3.52 -9.69 4.70
N GLU A 31 3.17 -8.41 4.50
CA GLU A 31 2.15 -7.98 3.54
C GLU A 31 2.42 -8.53 2.14
N THR A 32 3.66 -8.37 1.65
CA THR A 32 4.06 -8.86 0.32
C THR A 32 3.95 -10.39 0.22
N GLN A 33 4.35 -11.10 1.28
CA GLN A 33 4.27 -12.57 1.32
C GLN A 33 2.81 -13.06 1.25
N ILE A 34 1.91 -12.42 2.00
CA ILE A 34 0.49 -12.76 2.04
C ILE A 34 -0.19 -12.42 0.71
N GLN A 35 0.06 -11.25 0.12
CA GLN A 35 -0.47 -10.86 -1.20
C GLN A 35 -0.07 -11.87 -2.29
N LYS A 36 1.15 -12.39 -2.25
CA LYS A 36 1.61 -13.45 -3.15
C LYS A 36 0.82 -14.75 -2.93
N GLN A 37 0.69 -15.20 -1.68
CA GLN A 37 -0.09 -16.41 -1.36
C GLN A 37 -1.55 -16.28 -1.80
N TRP A 38 -2.15 -15.10 -1.66
CA TRP A 38 -3.51 -14.82 -2.12
C TRP A 38 -3.66 -14.94 -3.63
N SER A 39 -2.68 -14.41 -4.36
CA SER A 39 -2.66 -14.45 -5.83
C SER A 39 -2.44 -15.89 -6.35
N ASP A 40 -1.47 -16.61 -5.78
CA ASP A 40 -1.12 -17.98 -6.18
C ASP A 40 -2.29 -18.96 -5.97
N ARG A 41 -3.04 -18.78 -4.87
CA ARG A 41 -4.18 -19.64 -4.51
C ARG A 41 -5.52 -19.14 -5.05
N LYS A 42 -5.55 -17.97 -5.70
CA LYS A 42 -6.76 -17.33 -6.26
C LYS A 42 -7.91 -17.21 -5.25
N TYR A 43 -7.60 -16.87 -3.99
CA TYR A 43 -8.61 -16.83 -2.91
C TYR A 43 -9.81 -15.92 -3.19
N PHE A 44 -9.61 -14.83 -3.94
CA PHE A 44 -10.65 -13.85 -4.27
C PHE A 44 -11.35 -14.11 -5.61
N GLN A 45 -11.04 -15.22 -6.30
CA GLN A 45 -11.75 -15.62 -7.50
C GLN A 45 -12.95 -16.48 -7.10
N ALA A 46 -14.14 -15.87 -7.08
CA ALA A 46 -15.39 -16.58 -6.84
C ALA A 46 -16.05 -17.00 -8.16
N ASP A 47 -16.27 -18.30 -8.33
CA ASP A 47 -17.05 -18.85 -9.46
C ASP A 47 -18.51 -19.00 -9.05
N ALA A 48 -19.43 -18.72 -9.98
CA ALA A 48 -20.85 -18.93 -9.73
C ALA A 48 -21.15 -20.44 -9.61
N PRO A 49 -21.97 -20.87 -8.62
CA PRO A 49 -22.28 -22.29 -8.47
C PRO A 49 -23.10 -22.79 -9.67
N THR A 50 -22.72 -23.94 -10.24
CA THR A 50 -23.38 -24.58 -11.39
C THR A 50 -24.81 -25.02 -11.10
N GLN A 51 -25.10 -25.25 -9.84
CA GLN A 51 -26.41 -25.64 -9.32
C GLN A 51 -26.88 -24.57 -8.34
N TRP A 52 -28.18 -24.27 -8.33
CA TRP A 52 -28.85 -23.48 -7.29
C TRP A 52 -28.83 -24.27 -5.97
N ALA A 53 -27.64 -24.50 -5.43
CA ALA A 53 -27.47 -25.15 -4.14
C ALA A 53 -27.78 -24.10 -3.06
N ASP A 54 -28.99 -24.20 -2.52
CA ASP A 54 -29.46 -23.53 -1.32
C ASP A 54 -28.45 -23.67 -0.17
N ASN A 55 -27.62 -22.64 0.06
CA ASN A 55 -27.25 -22.15 1.41
C ASN A 55 -26.09 -21.12 1.46
N SER A 56 -25.44 -20.76 0.35
CA SER A 56 -24.45 -19.69 0.40
C SER A 56 -25.12 -18.32 0.22
N ASN A 57 -25.24 -17.54 1.30
CA ASN A 57 -25.63 -16.14 1.21
C ASN A 57 -24.63 -15.40 0.31
N LYS A 58 -25.07 -14.99 -0.88
CA LYS A 58 -24.25 -14.20 -1.82
C LYS A 58 -24.03 -12.80 -1.25
N TYR A 59 -22.77 -12.41 -1.10
CA TYR A 59 -22.39 -11.03 -0.81
C TYR A 59 -21.69 -10.46 -2.06
N PHE A 60 -22.28 -9.43 -2.66
CA PHE A 60 -21.75 -8.79 -3.86
C PHE A 60 -21.73 -7.29 -3.67
N VAL A 61 -20.54 -6.71 -3.78
CA VAL A 61 -20.29 -5.29 -3.54
C VAL A 61 -19.61 -4.69 -4.76
N THR A 62 -19.98 -3.46 -5.10
CA THR A 62 -19.42 -2.71 -6.22
C THR A 62 -18.88 -1.38 -5.74
N PHE A 63 -17.67 -1.04 -6.19
CA PHE A 63 -17.08 0.28 -6.01
C PHE A 63 -17.01 0.99 -7.38
N PRO A 64 -17.45 2.25 -7.50
CA PRO A 64 -17.39 2.97 -8.77
C PRO A 64 -15.94 3.09 -9.26
N TYR A 65 -15.70 2.70 -10.51
CA TYR A 65 -14.35 2.73 -11.08
C TYR A 65 -13.80 4.16 -11.11
N PRO A 66 -12.62 4.41 -10.52
CA PRO A 66 -12.04 5.75 -10.48
C PRO A 66 -11.54 6.17 -11.86
N TYR A 67 -11.56 7.47 -12.14
CA TYR A 67 -10.93 8.01 -13.35
C TYR A 67 -9.40 7.81 -13.29
N MET A 68 -8.83 7.36 -14.41
CA MET A 68 -7.42 6.98 -14.53
C MET A 68 -6.49 8.16 -14.85
N ASN A 69 -6.98 9.40 -14.76
CA ASN A 69 -6.22 10.61 -15.07
C ASN A 69 -5.24 11.03 -13.94
N GLY A 70 -4.97 10.16 -12.97
CA GLY A 70 -4.09 10.44 -11.84
C GLY A 70 -3.85 9.23 -10.94
N ARG A 71 -3.12 9.46 -9.84
CA ARG A 71 -2.91 8.44 -8.80
C ARG A 71 -4.13 8.38 -7.87
N LEU A 72 -4.39 7.20 -7.32
CA LEU A 72 -5.39 7.05 -6.27
C LEU A 72 -4.95 7.83 -5.03
N HIS A 73 -5.81 8.73 -4.56
CA HIS A 73 -5.60 9.48 -3.32
C HIS A 73 -6.37 8.82 -2.17
N LEU A 74 -6.10 9.27 -0.94
CA LEU A 74 -6.69 8.69 0.28
C LEU A 74 -8.23 8.67 0.28
N GLY A 75 -8.87 9.58 -0.45
CA GLY A 75 -10.33 9.62 -0.58
C GLY A 75 -10.87 8.39 -1.31
N HIS A 76 -10.20 7.94 -2.37
CA HIS A 76 -10.57 6.69 -3.05
C HIS A 76 -10.44 5.49 -2.12
N THR A 77 -9.33 5.39 -1.38
CA THR A 77 -9.10 4.30 -0.41
C THR A 77 -10.13 4.31 0.71
N PHE A 78 -10.49 5.49 1.23
CA PHE A 78 -11.51 5.64 2.27
C PHE A 78 -12.90 5.19 1.81
N SER A 79 -13.29 5.53 0.57
CA SER A 79 -14.57 5.07 0.02
C SER A 79 -14.55 3.57 -0.31
N LEU A 80 -13.42 3.04 -0.81
CA LEU A 80 -13.25 1.61 -1.07
C LEU A 80 -13.34 0.79 0.23
N SER A 81 -12.80 1.30 1.34
CA SER A 81 -12.83 0.61 2.64
C SER A 81 -14.21 0.50 3.29
N LYS A 82 -15.28 1.01 2.65
CA LYS A 82 -16.68 0.78 3.07
C LYS A 82 -17.28 -0.47 2.43
N CYS A 83 -16.65 -0.93 1.35
CA CYS A 83 -17.02 -2.12 0.60
C CYS A 83 -16.22 -3.36 1.04
N GLU A 84 -15.01 -3.12 1.55
CA GLU A 84 -14.18 -4.06 2.32
C GLU A 84 -14.81 -4.35 3.68
#